data_AF-A0A6P0ND86-F1
#
_entry.id   AF-A0A6P0ND86-F1
#
_cell.length_a   1.000
_cell.length_b   1.000
_cell.length_c   1.000
_cell.angle_alpha   90.00
_cell.angle_beta   90.00
_cell.angle_gamma   90.00
#
_symmetry.space_group_name_H-M   'P 1'
#
loop_
_entity.id
_entity.type
_entity.pdbx_description
1 polymer ?
#
loop_
_entity_poly.entity_id
_entity_poly.type
_entity_poly.pdbx_seq_one_letter_code
_entity_poly.pdbx_strand_id
1 'polypeptide(L)'
;MRKIKLFLASSSELKSDREQFELFIYRRCKLWCDRNIFLHLDIWEDFLDAMSPGGLQSEYNKVIKDCDIFILLAFNKVGPYTA
;
A
#
# COMPACT_ATOMS: atom_id res chain seq x y z
N MET A 1 -13.73 -2.19 -16.45
CA MET A 1 -12.33 -1.94 -16.03
C MET A 1 -11.94 -2.91 -14.93
N ARG A 2 -10.95 -3.77 -15.17
CA ARG A 2 -10.43 -4.71 -14.16
C ARG A 2 -9.62 -3.90 -13.14
N LYS A 3 -10.02 -3.96 -11.88
CA LYS A 3 -9.29 -3.33 -10.77
C LYS A 3 -8.29 -4.35 -10.22
N ILE A 4 -7.03 -3.96 -10.10
CA ILE A 4 -5.98 -4.72 -9.39
C ILE A 4 -5.65 -3.89 -8.16
N LYS A 5 -5.87 -4.46 -6.97
CA LYS A 5 -5.60 -3.83 -5.67
C LYS A 5 -4.18 -4.16 -5.22
N LEU A 6 -3.40 -3.12 -4.99
CA LEU A 6 -2.04 -3.18 -4.47
C LEU A 6 -2.04 -2.59 -3.07
N PHE A 7 -1.46 -3.29 -2.11
CA PHE A 7 -1.27 -2.77 -0.75
C PHE A 7 0.21 -2.54 -0.49
N LEU A 8 0.57 -1.30 -0.17
CA LEU A 8 1.94 -0.86 0.10
C LEU A 8 2.16 -0.66 1.60
N ALA A 9 2.94 -1.57 2.17
CA ALA A 9 3.54 -1.44 3.49
C ALA A 9 4.97 -0.91 3.37
N SER A 10 5.40 -0.10 4.33
CA SER A 10 6.79 0.36 4.36
C SER A 10 7.26 0.71 5.77
N SER A 11 8.56 0.59 6.01
CA SER A 11 9.22 1.22 7.16
C SER A 11 8.99 2.74 7.19
N SER A 12 8.96 3.33 8.38
CA SER A 12 8.82 4.79 8.55
C SER A 12 9.96 5.58 7.89
N GLU A 13 11.15 4.97 7.82
CA GLU A 13 12.37 5.55 7.22
C GLU A 13 12.29 5.69 5.69
N LEU A 14 11.35 5.01 5.03
CA LEU A 14 11.24 4.92 3.57
C LEU A 14 10.10 5.80 3.01
N LYS A 15 9.82 6.93 3.66
CA LYS A 15 8.77 7.84 3.20
C LYS A 15 9.00 8.32 1.76
N SER A 16 10.23 8.72 1.41
CA SER A 16 10.53 9.18 0.05
C SER A 16 10.36 8.08 -1.00
N ASP A 17 10.80 6.85 -0.68
CA ASP A 17 10.63 5.69 -1.56
C ASP A 17 9.15 5.37 -1.79
N ARG A 18 8.33 5.47 -0.73
CA ARG A 18 6.88 5.27 -0.79
C ARG A 18 6.21 6.29 -1.71
N GLU A 19 6.53 7.57 -1.56
CA GLU A 19 6.00 8.65 -2.40
C GLU A 19 6.41 8.45 -3.88
N GLN A 20 7.67 8.05 -4.12
CA GLN A 20 8.13 7.73 -5.48
C GLN A 20 7.44 6.49 -6.06
N PHE A 21 7.19 5.48 -5.23
CA PHE A 21 6.47 4.27 -5.64
C PHE A 21 5.01 4.59 -5.99
N GLU A 22 4.34 5.42 -5.20
CA GLU A 22 2.99 5.90 -5.47
C GLU A 22 2.93 6.61 -6.84
N LEU A 23 3.83 7.56 -7.08
CA LEU A 23 3.95 8.23 -8.38
C LEU A 23 4.20 7.24 -9.53
N PHE A 24 5.02 6.23 -9.32
CA PHE A 24 5.28 5.19 -10.31
C PHE A 24 4.02 4.37 -10.64
N ILE A 25 3.25 3.97 -9.63
CA ILE A 25 1.99 3.23 -9.82
C ILE A 25 0.96 4.09 -10.56
N TYR A 26 0.82 5.37 -10.22
CA TYR A 26 -0.11 6.26 -10.93
C TYR A 26 0.28 6.44 -12.41
N ARG A 27 1.57 6.62 -12.71
CA ARG A 27 2.06 6.66 -14.09
C ARG A 27 1.75 5.36 -14.83
N ARG A 28 1.92 4.21 -14.17
CA ARG A 28 1.59 2.90 -14.75
C ARG A 28 0.08 2.73 -14.95
N CYS A 29 -0.74 3.19 -14.01
CA CYS A 29 -2.19 3.16 -14.09
C CYS A 29 -2.69 3.91 -15.33
N LYS A 30 -2.13 5.11 -15.58
CA LYS A 30 -2.44 5.88 -16.79
C LYS A 30 -2.13 5.10 -18.08
N LEU A 31 -0.98 4.42 -18.15
CA LEU A 31 -0.59 3.59 -19.30
C LEU A 31 -1.48 2.35 -19.48
N TRP A 32 -2.07 1.85 -18.39
CA TRP A 32 -2.87 0.62 -18.38
C TRP A 32 -4.37 0.89 -18.51
N CYS A 33 -4.78 2.16 -18.43
CA CYS A 33 -6.14 2.60 -18.70
C CYS A 33 -6.61 2.14 -20.09
N ASP A 34 -5.75 2.25 -21.12
CA ASP A 34 -6.03 1.79 -22.48
C ASP A 34 -6.23 0.27 -22.58
N ARG A 35 -5.74 -0.48 -21.58
CA ARG A 35 -5.93 -1.93 -21.45
C ARG A 35 -7.14 -2.27 -20.60
N ASN A 36 -7.96 -1.29 -20.23
CA ASN A 36 -9.10 -1.43 -19.33
C ASN A 36 -8.72 -1.99 -17.96
N ILE A 37 -7.49 -1.69 -17.48
CA ILE A 37 -6.95 -2.10 -16.17
C ILE A 37 -6.70 -0.86 -15.32
N PHE A 38 -7.15 -0.89 -14.06
CA PHE A 38 -6.92 0.14 -13.07
C PHE A 38 -6.08 -0.41 -11.92
N LEU A 39 -4.95 0.25 -11.64
CA LEU A 39 -4.11 -0.05 -10.49
C LEU A 39 -4.57 0.81 -9.32
N HIS A 40 -5.07 0.17 -8.28
CA HIS A 40 -5.49 0.84 -7.06
C HIS A 40 -4.46 0.57 -5.98
N LEU A 41 -3.74 1.62 -5.58
CA LEU A 41 -2.76 1.53 -4.52
C LEU A 41 -3.38 2.02 -3.21
N ASP A 42 -3.39 1.15 -2.20
CA ASP A 42 -3.69 1.49 -0.81
C ASP A 42 -2.37 1.54 -0.03
N ILE A 43 -2.16 2.58 0.79
CA ILE A 43 -0.92 2.77 1.56
C ILE A 43 -1.22 2.59 3.05
N TRP A 44 -0.33 1.92 3.78
CA TRP A 44 -0.53 1.64 5.20
C TRP A 44 -0.79 2.89 6.07
N GLU A 45 -0.30 4.06 5.67
CA GLU A 45 -0.52 5.34 6.36
C GLU A 45 -1.98 5.81 6.30
N ASP A 46 -2.72 5.47 5.24
CA ASP A 46 -4.14 5.80 5.11
C ASP A 46 -4.99 5.12 6.19
N PHE A 47 -4.45 4.06 6.82
CA PHE A 47 -5.11 3.30 7.88
C PHE A 47 -4.70 3.76 9.29
N LEU A 48 -3.67 4.60 9.43
CA LEU A 48 -3.28 5.15 10.75
C LEU A 48 -4.36 6.06 11.34
N ASP A 49 -5.05 6.82 10.49
CA ASP A 49 -6.10 7.77 10.89
C ASP A 49 -7.49 7.12 11.00
N ALA A 50 -7.64 5.88 10.52
CA ALA A 50 -8.88 5.13 10.64
C ALA A 50 -9.02 4.61 12.08
N MET A 51 -9.64 5.41 12.95
CA MET A 51 -10.15 4.97 14.26
C MET A 51 -11.25 3.91 14.05
N SER A 52 -10.86 2.69 13.73
CA SER A 52 -11.76 1.55 13.63
C SER A 52 -12.11 1.02 15.03
N PRO A 53 -13.36 0.59 15.27
CA PRO A 53 -13.76 -0.04 16.53
C PRO A 53 -12.96 -1.30 16.89
N GLY A 54 -12.31 -1.94 15.90
CA GLY A 54 -11.53 -3.18 16.05
C GLY A 54 -10.01 -2.98 16.15
N GLY A 55 -9.54 -1.73 16.05
CA GLY A 55 -8.12 -1.37 16.10
C GLY A 55 -7.35 -1.63 14.79
N LEU A 56 -6.18 -1.00 14.67
CA LEU A 56 -5.31 -0.96 13.49
C LEU A 56 -4.96 -2.34 12.91
N GLN A 57 -4.70 -3.34 13.76
CA GLN A 57 -4.38 -4.69 13.28
C GLN A 57 -5.52 -5.36 12.52
N SER A 58 -6.77 -5.11 12.93
CA SER A 58 -7.94 -5.75 12.32
C SER A 58 -8.18 -5.25 10.90
N GLU A 59 -7.99 -3.95 10.68
CA GLU A 59 -8.07 -3.33 9.35
C GLU A 59 -6.91 -3.76 8.47
N TYR A 60 -5.69 -3.75 9.02
CA TYR A 60 -4.50 -4.19 8.29
C TYR A 60 -4.66 -5.62 7.75
N ASN A 61 -5.15 -6.54 8.60
CA ASN A 61 -5.42 -7.92 8.20
C ASN A 61 -6.51 -8.02 7.13
N LYS A 62 -7.52 -7.14 7.16
CA LYS A 62 -8.57 -7.10 6.15
C LYS A 62 -8.04 -6.64 4.80
N VAL A 63 -7.20 -5.61 4.79
CA VAL A 63 -6.60 -5.05 3.57
C VAL A 63 -5.64 -6.06 2.92
N ILE A 64 -4.80 -6.73 3.71
CA ILE A 64 -3.91 -7.79 3.19
C ILE A 64 -4.71 -8.92 2.53
N LYS A 65 -5.84 -9.32 3.14
CA LYS A 65 -6.69 -10.38 2.58
C LYS A 65 -7.45 -9.97 1.32
N ASP A 66 -7.73 -8.69 1.18
CA ASP A 66 -8.53 -8.14 0.06
C ASP A 66 -7.65 -7.63 -1.10
N CYS A 67 -6.34 -7.45 -0.89
CA CYS A 67 -5.43 -7.03 -1.94
C CYS A 67 -5.05 -8.18 -2.90
N ASP A 68 -4.84 -7.85 -4.17
CA ASP A 68 -4.33 -8.80 -5.17
C ASP A 68 -2.80 -8.94 -5.07
N ILE A 69 -2.12 -7.85 -4.71
CA ILE A 69 -0.67 -7.76 -4.62
C ILE A 69 -0.28 -7.04 -3.32
N PHE A 70 0.53 -7.71 -2.50
CA PHE A 70 1.17 -7.11 -1.34
C PHE A 70 2.61 -6.67 -1.66
N ILE A 71 2.96 -5.44 -1.31
CA ILE A 71 4.30 -4.88 -1.47
C ILE A 71 4.80 -4.40 -0.11
N LEU A 72 6.01 -4.84 0.26
CA LEU A 72 6.70 -4.39 1.46
C LEU A 72 8.01 -3.70 1.07
N LEU A 73 8.11 -2.41 1.36
CA LEU A 73 9.37 -1.68 1.33
C LEU A 73 10.02 -1.78 2.72
N ALA A 74 11.06 -2.60 2.82
CA ALA A 74 11.82 -2.78 4.05
C ALA A 74 13.27 -2.32 3.84
N PHE A 75 13.80 -1.60 4.83
CA PHE A 75 15.23 -1.35 4.95
C PHE A 75 15.75 -2.12 6.18
N ASN A 76 16.51 -1.47 7.07
CA ASN A 76 17.01 -2.12 8.29
C ASN A 76 15.91 -2.42 9.32
N LYS A 77 14.84 -1.62 9.40
CA LYS A 77 13.74 -1.85 10.35
C LYS A 77 12.48 -2.23 9.62
N VAL A 78 11.88 -3.38 9.94
CA VAL A 78 10.59 -3.80 9.37
C VAL A 78 9.40 -3.28 10.22
N GLY A 79 9.70 -2.56 11.31
CA GLY A 79 8.77 -1.88 12.20
C GLY A 79 9.51 -1.17 13.34
N PRO A 80 8.82 -0.42 14.24
CA PRO A 80 9.45 0.30 15.33
C PRO A 80 10.20 -0.59 16.35
N TYR A 81 9.99 -1.91 16.28
CA TYR A 81 10.56 -2.91 17.20
C TYR A 81 11.55 -3.89 16.55
N THR A 82 11.89 -3.73 15.27
CA THR A 82 12.93 -4.55 14.65
C THR A 82 14.28 -3.87 14.84
N ALA A 83 15.24 -4.60 15.44
CA ALA A 83 16.60 -4.14 15.71
C ALA A 83 17.45 -4.12 14.44
#